data_AF-A0A540N421-F1
#
_entry.id   AF-A0A540N421-F1
#
_cell.length_a   1.000
_cell.length_b   1.000
_cell.length_c   1.000
_cell.angle_alpha   90.00
_cell.angle_beta   90.00
_cell.angle_gamma   90.00
#
_symmetry.space_group_name_H-M   'P 1'
#
loop_
_entity.id
_entity.type
_entity.pdbx_description
1 polymer ?
#
loop_
_entity_poly.entity_id
_entity_poly.type
_entity_poly.pdbx_seq_one_letter_code
_entity_poly.pdbx_strand_id
1 'polypeptide(L)'
;MQSPIDLLDQRVQVVPKLGKLKREYKPAPAIVKNRGHDITMRWNGDAGKTKINGTDYRLLQCHWHSPSEHTFNGSRYALEFHIVHVSSTGKIAVTGIVYKYGRPDPFLSKLFHHIKSVGKEEVDIGIINPGDIKFGSRKYYRYIGSLTVPPCTEGVIWTIVKKVRTVSREQVHALREAVHDGYEANARPTQEPDGRPVLLYTPRNNGGSA
;
A
#
# COMPACT_ATOMS: atom_id res chain seq x y z
N MET A 1 10.87 -7.15 -14.45
CA MET A 1 10.65 -5.83 -13.84
C MET A 1 10.37 -5.94 -12.35
N GLN A 2 11.40 -5.80 -11.51
CA GLN A 2 11.30 -5.96 -10.06
C GLN A 2 10.84 -4.69 -9.32
N SER A 3 10.30 -4.82 -8.12
CA SER A 3 9.89 -3.73 -7.21
C SER A 3 10.59 -3.87 -5.85
N PRO A 4 10.71 -2.79 -5.05
CA PRO A 4 10.25 -1.41 -5.28
C PRO A 4 11.19 -0.63 -6.20
N ILE A 5 10.81 0.59 -6.59
CA ILE A 5 11.64 1.50 -7.40
C ILE A 5 11.71 2.90 -6.79
N ASP A 6 12.66 3.70 -7.26
CA ASP A 6 12.69 5.14 -6.99
C ASP A 6 11.76 5.91 -7.94
N LEU A 7 10.83 6.65 -7.35
CA LEU A 7 9.85 7.46 -8.06
C LEU A 7 10.42 8.87 -8.29
N LEU A 8 11.13 9.05 -9.39
CA LEU A 8 11.68 10.34 -9.82
C LEU A 8 10.63 11.18 -10.52
N ASP A 9 10.35 12.38 -10.01
CA ASP A 9 9.41 13.32 -10.65
C ASP A 9 9.83 13.71 -12.08
N GLN A 10 11.12 13.64 -12.43
CA GLN A 10 11.62 13.91 -13.79
C GLN A 10 11.34 12.79 -14.79
N ARG A 11 11.11 11.55 -14.34
CA ARG A 11 10.92 10.38 -15.21
C ARG A 11 9.45 9.99 -15.39
N VAL A 12 8.51 10.77 -14.86
CA VAL A 12 7.09 10.42 -14.91
C VAL A 12 6.37 11.02 -16.11
N GLN A 13 5.60 10.18 -16.79
CA GLN A 13 4.72 10.61 -17.87
C GLN A 13 3.37 10.99 -17.28
N VAL A 14 2.95 12.25 -17.39
CA VAL A 14 1.63 12.68 -16.90
C VAL A 14 0.55 12.18 -17.84
N VAL A 15 -0.29 11.27 -17.37
CA VAL A 15 -1.36 10.65 -18.18
C VAL A 15 -2.72 10.84 -17.51
N PRO A 16 -3.44 11.95 -17.80
CA PRO A 16 -4.76 12.20 -17.22
C PRO A 16 -5.82 11.14 -17.59
N LYS A 17 -5.61 10.43 -18.71
CA LYS A 17 -6.51 9.35 -19.17
C LYS A 17 -6.48 8.10 -18.30
N LEU A 18 -5.54 7.98 -17.36
CA LEU A 18 -5.52 6.87 -16.38
C LEU A 18 -6.80 6.80 -15.52
N GLY A 19 -7.50 7.93 -15.39
CA GLY A 19 -8.75 8.01 -14.63
C GLY A 19 -8.53 8.07 -13.12
N LYS A 20 -9.62 8.33 -12.39
CA LYS A 20 -9.58 8.34 -10.92
C LYS A 20 -9.44 6.90 -10.42
N LEU A 21 -8.68 6.71 -9.35
CA LEU A 21 -8.65 5.43 -8.65
C LEU A 21 -10.03 5.14 -8.04
N LYS A 22 -10.74 4.16 -8.62
CA LYS A 22 -12.08 3.76 -8.18
C LYS A 22 -11.96 2.69 -7.11
N ARG A 23 -12.49 2.97 -5.92
CA ARG A 23 -12.50 2.06 -4.77
C ARG A 23 -13.96 1.79 -4.41
N GLU A 24 -14.36 0.54 -4.48
CA GLU A 24 -15.68 0.04 -4.14
C GLU A 24 -15.52 -0.91 -2.95
N TYR A 25 -15.03 -0.36 -1.83
CA TYR A 25 -14.78 -1.10 -0.59
C TYR A 25 -16.03 -1.17 0.28
N LYS A 26 -16.18 -2.26 1.02
CA LYS A 26 -17.26 -2.45 1.99
C LYS A 26 -16.75 -3.16 3.26
N PRO A 27 -17.41 -2.96 4.42
CA PRO A 27 -17.05 -3.65 5.64
C PRO A 27 -17.12 -5.17 5.49
N ALA A 28 -16.14 -5.87 6.04
CA ALA A 28 -16.10 -7.33 6.04
C ALA A 28 -15.30 -7.87 7.26
N PRO A 29 -15.51 -9.15 7.65
CA PRO A 29 -14.71 -9.80 8.68
C PRO A 29 -13.22 -9.82 8.32
N ALA A 30 -12.36 -9.53 9.30
CA ALA A 30 -10.93 -9.48 9.13
C ALA A 30 -10.18 -10.14 10.28
N ILE A 31 -8.96 -10.58 9.97
CA ILE A 31 -7.99 -11.10 10.91
C ILE A 31 -6.69 -10.31 10.82
N VAL A 32 -5.92 -10.30 11.89
CA VAL A 32 -4.53 -9.84 11.91
C VAL A 32 -3.61 -11.03 12.15
N LYS A 33 -2.48 -11.05 11.44
CA LYS A 33 -1.48 -12.10 11.55
C LYS A 33 -0.09 -11.50 11.49
N ASN A 34 0.79 -11.98 12.37
CA ASN A 34 2.22 -11.81 12.23
C ASN A 34 2.78 -12.91 11.32
N ARG A 35 3.37 -12.53 10.18
CA ARG A 35 3.99 -13.49 9.24
C ARG A 35 5.49 -13.70 9.52
N GLY A 36 5.97 -13.22 10.65
CA GLY A 36 7.38 -13.19 11.04
C GLY A 36 8.13 -12.02 10.44
N HIS A 37 7.92 -11.70 9.16
CA HIS A 37 8.61 -10.60 8.46
C HIS A 37 7.77 -9.32 8.34
N ASP A 38 6.46 -9.40 8.53
CA ASP A 38 5.56 -8.25 8.59
C ASP A 38 4.27 -8.58 9.35
N ILE A 39 3.51 -7.53 9.66
CA ILE A 39 2.14 -7.64 10.14
C ILE A 39 1.20 -7.48 8.96
N THR A 40 0.32 -8.45 8.77
CA THR A 40 -0.73 -8.41 7.75
C THR A 40 -2.10 -8.41 8.38
N MET A 41 -3.04 -7.72 7.73
CA MET A 41 -4.46 -7.84 8.00
C MET A 41 -5.15 -8.38 6.74
N ARG A 42 -5.89 -9.48 6.88
CA ARG A 42 -6.59 -10.15 5.79
C ARG A 42 -8.09 -10.07 6.02
N TRP A 43 -8.84 -9.78 4.96
CA TRP A 43 -10.30 -9.91 4.99
C TRP A 43 -10.70 -11.33 4.60
N ASN A 44 -11.49 -11.98 5.44
CA ASN A 44 -12.02 -13.33 5.20
C ASN A 44 -13.36 -13.30 4.45
N GLY A 45 -14.01 -12.14 4.37
CA GLY A 45 -15.21 -11.90 3.54
C GLY A 45 -14.94 -11.06 2.30
N ASP A 46 -16.01 -10.70 1.59
CA ASP A 46 -15.92 -9.75 0.47
C ASP A 46 -15.77 -8.32 0.99
N ALA A 47 -14.53 -7.83 1.03
CA ALA A 47 -14.20 -6.45 1.41
C ALA A 47 -14.35 -5.44 0.25
N GLY A 48 -14.89 -5.88 -0.88
CA GLY A 48 -15.02 -5.08 -2.09
C GLY A 48 -13.77 -5.09 -2.96
N LYS A 49 -13.62 -4.06 -3.78
CA LYS A 49 -12.68 -4.09 -4.92
C LYS A 49 -12.15 -2.73 -5.35
N THR A 50 -11.12 -2.76 -6.18
CA THR A 50 -10.68 -1.64 -7.01
C THR A 50 -10.87 -2.00 -8.48
N LYS A 51 -11.19 -1.01 -9.32
CA LYS A 51 -11.35 -1.21 -10.78
C LYS A 51 -10.22 -0.49 -11.52
N ILE A 52 -9.45 -1.25 -12.31
CA ILE A 52 -8.31 -0.75 -13.09
C ILE A 52 -8.52 -1.15 -14.54
N ASN A 53 -8.62 -0.16 -15.43
CA ASN A 53 -8.82 -0.36 -16.88
C ASN A 53 -9.99 -1.30 -17.20
N GLY A 54 -11.10 -1.18 -16.47
CA GLY A 54 -12.29 -2.02 -16.64
C GLY A 54 -12.24 -3.39 -15.95
N THR A 55 -11.06 -3.82 -15.48
CA THR A 55 -10.90 -5.07 -14.73
C THR A 55 -11.11 -4.85 -13.24
N ASP A 56 -11.89 -5.74 -12.62
CA ASP A 56 -12.10 -5.77 -11.18
C ASP A 56 -10.96 -6.53 -10.48
N TYR A 57 -10.46 -5.95 -9.39
CA TYR A 57 -9.49 -6.55 -8.49
C TYR A 57 -10.04 -6.55 -7.06
N ARG A 58 -10.41 -7.72 -6.55
CA ARG A 58 -10.95 -7.91 -5.20
C ARG A 58 -9.87 -7.67 -4.16
N LEU A 59 -10.20 -6.94 -3.10
CA LEU A 59 -9.32 -6.70 -1.96
C LEU A 59 -9.11 -8.00 -1.17
N LEU A 60 -7.86 -8.31 -0.84
CA LEU A 60 -7.49 -9.49 -0.08
C LEU A 60 -6.92 -9.14 1.28
N GLN A 61 -5.85 -8.36 1.28
CA GLN A 61 -5.07 -8.08 2.48
C GLN A 61 -4.39 -6.73 2.39
N CYS A 62 -3.91 -6.28 3.54
CA CYS A 62 -2.95 -5.21 3.62
C CYS A 62 -1.82 -5.52 4.61
N HIS A 63 -0.69 -4.85 4.46
CA HIS A 63 0.49 -5.03 5.31
C HIS A 63 1.37 -3.78 5.29
N TRP A 64 2.31 -3.70 6.23
CA TRP A 64 3.16 -2.54 6.44
C TRP A 64 4.64 -2.89 6.33
N HIS A 65 5.41 -1.97 5.73
CA HIS A 65 6.86 -1.98 5.74
C HIS A 65 7.40 -0.74 6.44
N SER A 66 8.45 -0.90 7.24
CA SER A 66 9.22 0.21 7.82
C SER A 66 10.71 -0.02 7.58
N PRO A 67 11.45 0.93 6.98
CA PRO A 67 10.98 2.17 6.34
C PRO A 67 10.10 1.91 5.10
N SER A 68 9.73 2.94 4.35
CA SER A 68 9.06 2.73 3.05
C SER A 68 9.94 1.92 2.10
N GLU A 69 9.35 1.08 1.26
CA GLU A 69 10.04 0.30 0.25
C GLU A 69 10.35 1.16 -0.97
N HIS A 70 9.37 1.92 -1.46
CA HIS A 70 9.58 2.92 -2.49
C HIS A 70 10.39 4.11 -1.95
N THR A 71 11.21 4.66 -2.83
CA THR A 71 11.90 5.94 -2.61
C THR A 71 11.33 7.01 -3.53
N PHE A 72 11.58 8.27 -3.15
CA PHE A 72 11.12 9.45 -3.87
C PHE A 72 12.30 10.40 -3.98
N ASN A 73 12.86 10.52 -5.18
CA ASN A 73 14.10 11.26 -5.41
C ASN A 73 15.22 10.77 -4.46
N GLY A 74 15.38 9.46 -4.37
CA GLY A 74 16.39 8.79 -3.53
C GLY A 74 16.10 8.76 -2.03
N SER A 75 15.02 9.41 -1.56
CA SER A 75 14.68 9.47 -0.13
C SER A 75 13.60 8.47 0.26
N ARG A 76 13.74 7.85 1.45
CA ARG A 76 12.73 6.96 2.05
C ARG A 76 11.82 7.73 3.02
N TYR A 77 10.59 7.24 3.16
CA TYR A 77 9.65 7.62 4.20
C TYR A 77 9.70 6.64 5.38
N ALA A 78 9.03 6.98 6.49
CA ALA A 78 9.10 6.21 7.73
C ALA A 78 8.34 4.88 7.69
N LEU A 79 7.29 4.80 6.86
CA LEU A 79 6.45 3.62 6.70
C LEU A 79 5.84 3.60 5.30
N GLU A 80 5.57 2.41 4.79
CA GLU A 80 4.74 2.18 3.62
C GLU A 80 3.66 1.13 3.90
N PHE A 81 2.46 1.39 3.42
CA PHE A 81 1.29 0.54 3.59
C PHE A 81 0.85 0.01 2.23
N HIS A 82 0.82 -1.32 2.10
CA HIS A 82 0.42 -2.01 0.89
C HIS A 82 -0.99 -2.58 1.02
N ILE A 83 -1.81 -2.34 0.00
CA ILE A 83 -3.18 -2.84 -0.10
C ILE A 83 -3.24 -3.73 -1.34
N VAL A 84 -3.38 -5.04 -1.14
CA VAL A 84 -3.22 -6.07 -2.17
C VAL A 84 -4.56 -6.56 -2.67
N HIS A 85 -4.70 -6.58 -4.00
CA HIS A 85 -5.90 -7.00 -4.70
C HIS A 85 -5.58 -8.04 -5.77
N VAL A 86 -6.56 -8.87 -6.11
CA VAL A 86 -6.44 -9.89 -7.16
C VAL A 86 -7.63 -9.86 -8.13
N SER A 87 -7.39 -10.02 -9.43
CA SER A 87 -8.45 -10.20 -10.42
C SER A 87 -8.99 -11.63 -10.41
N SER A 88 -10.10 -11.86 -11.10
CA SER A 88 -10.64 -13.21 -11.35
C SER A 88 -9.68 -14.14 -12.10
N THR A 89 -8.71 -13.57 -12.82
CA THR A 89 -7.68 -14.29 -13.58
C THR A 89 -6.34 -14.40 -12.84
N GLY A 90 -6.29 -14.05 -11.54
CA GLY A 90 -5.08 -14.15 -10.73
C GLY A 90 -4.08 -13.01 -10.89
N LYS A 91 -4.40 -11.96 -11.67
CA LYS A 91 -3.53 -10.78 -11.81
C LYS A 91 -3.54 -9.97 -10.51
N ILE A 92 -2.39 -9.47 -10.10
CA ILE A 92 -2.23 -8.74 -8.82
C ILE A 92 -2.16 -7.24 -9.06
N ALA A 93 -2.85 -6.48 -8.22
CA ALA A 93 -2.73 -5.03 -8.14
C ALA A 93 -2.46 -4.60 -6.70
N VAL A 94 -1.41 -3.79 -6.49
CA VAL A 94 -1.04 -3.28 -5.17
C VAL A 94 -1.16 -1.76 -5.16
N THR A 95 -1.81 -1.24 -4.12
CA THR A 95 -1.81 0.21 -3.84
C THR A 95 -0.93 0.50 -2.64
N GLY A 96 0.07 1.36 -2.83
CA GLY A 96 0.98 1.82 -1.79
C GLY A 96 0.61 3.21 -1.26
N ILE A 97 0.72 3.41 0.06
CA ILE A 97 0.62 4.69 0.74
C ILE A 97 1.87 4.88 1.60
N VAL A 98 2.55 6.01 1.47
CA VAL A 98 3.77 6.31 2.24
C VAL A 98 3.50 7.32 3.34
N TYR A 99 4.23 7.18 4.45
CA TYR A 99 4.01 7.97 5.67
C TYR A 99 5.31 8.59 6.17
N LYS A 100 5.24 9.87 6.52
CA LYS A 100 6.25 10.51 7.37
C LYS A 100 5.78 10.48 8.83
N TYR A 101 6.70 10.69 9.77
CA TYR A 101 6.31 10.86 11.17
C TYR A 101 5.40 12.09 11.35
N GLY A 102 4.42 11.96 12.24
CA GLY A 102 3.45 13.00 12.56
C GLY A 102 2.31 12.46 13.43
N ARG A 103 1.08 12.96 13.20
CA ARG A 103 -0.11 12.47 13.91
C ARG A 103 -0.37 10.98 13.61
N PRO A 104 -0.93 10.22 14.57
CA PRO A 104 -1.28 8.82 14.37
C PRO A 104 -2.16 8.61 13.13
N ASP A 105 -1.90 7.52 12.40
CA ASP A 105 -2.79 7.08 11.33
C ASP A 105 -4.06 6.46 11.93
N PRO A 106 -5.27 6.98 11.65
CA PRO A 106 -6.49 6.51 12.29
C PRO A 106 -6.84 5.06 11.95
N PHE A 107 -6.44 4.56 10.78
CA PHE A 107 -6.72 3.17 10.40
C PHE A 107 -5.84 2.22 11.20
N LEU A 108 -4.53 2.51 11.28
CA LEU A 108 -3.60 1.76 12.10
C LEU A 108 -3.94 1.83 13.60
N SER A 109 -4.51 2.94 14.08
CA SER A 109 -5.01 3.05 15.47
C SER A 109 -6.06 2.00 15.81
N LYS A 110 -6.93 1.60 14.87
CA LYS A 110 -7.94 0.55 15.10
C LYS A 110 -7.31 -0.82 15.33
N LEU A 111 -6.12 -1.04 14.77
CA LEU A 111 -5.40 -2.31 14.82
C LEU A 111 -4.36 -2.33 15.94
N PHE A 112 -4.09 -1.19 16.57
CA PHE A 112 -2.91 -0.97 17.41
C PHE A 112 -2.84 -1.93 18.60
N HIS A 113 -3.97 -2.16 19.29
CA HIS A 113 -4.02 -3.12 20.39
C HIS A 113 -3.75 -4.55 19.91
N HIS A 114 -4.34 -4.95 18.79
CA HIS A 114 -4.14 -6.27 18.20
C HIS A 114 -2.69 -6.47 17.73
N ILE A 115 -2.05 -5.45 17.17
CA ILE A 115 -0.64 -5.49 16.74
C ILE A 115 0.29 -5.69 17.93
N LYS A 116 0.00 -5.07 19.09
CA LYS A 116 0.83 -5.25 20.29
C LYS A 116 0.68 -6.62 20.93
N SER A 117 -0.45 -7.29 20.72
CA SER A 117 -0.74 -8.60 21.30
C SER A 117 -0.57 -9.76 20.31
N VAL A 118 -0.30 -9.48 19.03
CA VAL A 118 -0.25 -10.53 18.01
C VAL A 118 1.01 -11.37 18.20
N GLY A 119 0.80 -12.60 18.65
CA GLY A 119 1.82 -13.65 18.67
C GLY A 119 1.95 -14.31 17.29
N LYS A 120 2.18 -15.62 17.28
CA LYS A 120 2.24 -16.40 16.04
C LYS A 120 0.87 -16.75 15.45
N GLU A 121 -0.19 -16.65 16.26
CA GLU A 121 -1.55 -17.05 15.87
C GLU A 121 -2.32 -15.92 15.17
N GLU A 122 -3.32 -16.31 14.37
CA GLU A 122 -4.25 -15.37 13.73
C GLU A 122 -5.24 -14.84 14.77
N VAL A 123 -5.44 -13.53 14.80
CA VAL A 123 -6.37 -12.87 15.72
C VAL A 123 -7.56 -12.35 14.91
N ASP A 124 -8.77 -12.80 15.24
CA ASP A 124 -10.01 -12.21 14.72
C ASP A 124 -10.22 -10.82 15.33
N ILE A 125 -10.48 -9.84 14.46
CA ILE A 125 -10.66 -8.43 14.84
C ILE A 125 -12.03 -7.89 14.41
N GLY A 126 -12.96 -8.79 14.12
CA GLY A 126 -14.33 -8.49 13.73
C GLY A 126 -14.45 -7.82 12.36
N ILE A 127 -15.44 -6.94 12.23
CA ILE A 127 -15.77 -6.26 10.98
C ILE A 127 -14.89 -5.02 10.81
N ILE A 128 -14.07 -5.01 9.75
CA ILE A 128 -13.23 -3.86 9.39
C ILE A 128 -13.66 -3.29 8.05
N ASN A 129 -13.85 -1.97 8.00
CA ASN A 129 -14.17 -1.25 6.78
C ASN A 129 -12.90 -0.71 6.08
N PRO A 130 -12.51 -1.23 4.91
CA PRO A 130 -11.37 -0.69 4.17
C PRO A 130 -11.62 0.72 3.61
N GLY A 131 -12.88 1.17 3.56
CA GLY A 131 -13.24 2.54 3.22
C GLY A 131 -12.65 3.59 4.18
N ASP A 132 -12.27 3.18 5.40
CA ASP A 132 -11.65 4.06 6.38
C ASP A 132 -10.20 4.42 6.04
N ILE A 133 -9.56 3.67 5.15
CA ILE A 133 -8.19 3.93 4.70
C ILE A 133 -8.13 5.26 3.96
N LYS A 134 -7.39 6.21 4.54
CA LYS A 134 -7.27 7.58 4.03
C LYS A 134 -6.13 7.71 3.03
N PHE A 135 -6.46 7.71 1.74
CA PHE A 135 -5.50 7.98 0.67
C PHE A 135 -5.16 9.48 0.60
N GLY A 136 -6.16 10.34 0.86
CA GLY A 136 -5.98 11.78 0.98
C GLY A 136 -5.57 12.51 -0.31
N SER A 137 -5.46 11.80 -1.43
CA SER A 137 -5.10 12.33 -2.74
C SER A 137 -5.81 11.57 -3.85
N ARG A 138 -6.12 12.28 -4.94
CA ARG A 138 -6.54 11.69 -6.20
C ARG A 138 -5.36 11.41 -7.15
N LYS A 139 -4.19 12.00 -6.90
CA LYS A 139 -2.97 11.84 -7.69
C LYS A 139 -2.21 10.58 -7.26
N TYR A 140 -1.70 9.82 -8.22
CA TYR A 140 -0.93 8.59 -7.96
C TYR A 140 0.04 8.29 -9.09
N TYR A 141 1.11 7.56 -8.77
CA TYR A 141 2.01 6.94 -9.73
C TYR A 141 1.50 5.53 -10.10
N ARG A 142 1.73 5.10 -11.33
CA ARG A 142 1.33 3.80 -11.87
C ARG A 142 2.48 3.19 -12.67
N TYR A 143 2.83 1.95 -12.37
CA TYR A 143 3.83 1.20 -13.12
C TYR A 143 3.58 -0.31 -13.00
N ILE A 144 4.25 -1.11 -13.83
CA ILE A 144 4.26 -2.58 -13.73
C ILE A 144 5.55 -3.02 -13.06
N GLY A 145 5.43 -3.87 -12.04
CA GLY A 145 6.56 -4.35 -11.25
C GLY A 145 6.35 -5.76 -10.74
N SER A 146 6.85 -6.03 -9.54
CA SER A 146 6.77 -7.32 -8.89
C SER A 146 6.20 -7.23 -7.48
N LEU A 147 5.96 -8.38 -6.85
CA LEU A 147 5.92 -8.46 -5.39
C LEU A 147 7.28 -8.08 -4.81
N THR A 148 7.27 -7.49 -3.62
CA THR A 148 8.48 -7.07 -2.89
C THR A 148 8.93 -8.09 -1.85
N VAL A 149 8.18 -9.19 -1.71
CA VAL A 149 8.53 -10.37 -0.93
C VAL A 149 8.67 -11.59 -1.87
N PRO A 150 9.47 -12.60 -1.52
CA PRO A 150 9.58 -13.84 -2.29
C PRO A 150 8.20 -14.47 -2.58
N PRO A 151 7.99 -15.05 -3.79
CA PRO A 151 8.97 -15.31 -4.83
C PRO A 151 9.19 -14.14 -5.82
N CYS A 152 8.85 -12.90 -5.42
CA CYS A 152 9.08 -11.70 -6.24
C CYS A 152 8.41 -11.75 -7.62
N THR A 153 7.22 -12.37 -7.68
CA THR A 153 6.42 -12.55 -8.91
C THR A 153 6.20 -11.23 -9.62
N GLU A 154 6.49 -11.18 -10.93
CA GLU A 154 6.33 -10.01 -11.77
C GLU A 154 4.90 -9.85 -12.32
N GLY A 155 4.64 -8.74 -13.03
CA GLY A 155 3.33 -8.44 -13.61
C GLY A 155 2.36 -7.76 -12.64
N VAL A 156 2.85 -7.29 -11.49
CA VAL A 156 2.07 -6.57 -10.49
C VAL A 156 1.78 -5.15 -10.96
N ILE A 157 0.51 -4.76 -10.96
CA ILE A 157 0.11 -3.37 -11.22
C ILE A 157 0.27 -2.57 -9.93
N TRP A 158 1.28 -1.69 -9.87
CA TRP A 158 1.51 -0.82 -8.74
C TRP A 158 0.78 0.51 -8.87
N THR A 159 0.16 0.97 -7.79
CA THR A 159 -0.44 2.30 -7.67
C THR A 159 0.08 2.98 -6.40
N ILE A 160 0.98 3.95 -6.51
CA ILE A 160 1.53 4.65 -5.34
C ILE A 160 0.84 6.00 -5.17
N VAL A 161 0.11 6.17 -4.07
CA VAL A 161 -0.61 7.42 -3.78
C VAL A 161 0.39 8.56 -3.57
N LYS A 162 0.27 9.66 -4.33
CA LYS A 162 1.26 10.74 -4.30
C LYS A 162 1.29 11.54 -2.99
N LYS A 163 0.20 11.53 -2.22
CA LYS A 163 0.18 12.24 -0.93
C LYS A 163 0.82 11.40 0.16
N VAL A 164 1.85 11.97 0.77
CA VAL A 164 2.46 11.47 2.00
C VAL A 164 1.49 11.66 3.16
N ARG A 165 1.18 10.56 3.86
CA ARG A 165 0.36 10.54 5.06
C ARG A 165 1.24 10.68 6.31
N THR A 166 0.62 10.75 7.48
CA THR A 166 1.35 10.82 8.76
C THR A 166 1.08 9.58 9.58
N VAL A 167 2.10 9.12 10.28
CA VAL A 167 2.03 8.02 11.25
C VAL A 167 2.79 8.44 12.50
N SER A 168 2.34 7.99 13.68
CA SER A 168 3.05 8.26 14.93
C SER A 168 4.29 7.38 15.08
N ARG A 169 5.26 7.81 15.90
CA ARG A 169 6.47 7.02 16.16
C ARG A 169 6.12 5.72 16.89
N GLU A 170 5.16 5.79 17.79
CA GLU A 170 4.65 4.69 18.60
C GLU A 170 3.99 3.62 17.72
N GLN A 171 3.25 4.03 16.68
CA GLN A 171 2.68 3.12 15.69
C GLN A 171 3.74 2.40 14.87
N VAL A 172 4.76 3.11 14.40
CA VAL A 172 5.86 2.48 13.66
C VAL A 172 6.65 1.54 14.58
N HIS A 173 6.92 1.96 15.80
CA HIS A 173 7.64 1.15 16.78
C HIS A 173 6.89 -0.16 17.09
N ALA A 174 5.58 -0.12 17.33
CA ALA A 174 4.79 -1.33 17.58
C ALA A 174 4.83 -2.32 16.40
N LEU A 175 4.87 -1.83 15.15
CA LEU A 175 5.01 -2.71 13.98
C LEU A 175 6.39 -3.38 13.94
N ARG A 176 7.45 -2.66 14.32
CA ARG A 176 8.82 -3.17 14.34
C ARG A 176 9.06 -4.16 15.46
N GLU A 177 8.45 -3.96 16.63
CA GLU A 177 8.57 -4.90 17.76
C GLU A 177 7.75 -6.17 17.55
N ALA A 178 6.70 -6.10 16.74
CA ALA A 178 5.84 -7.26 16.54
C ALA A 178 6.47 -8.31 15.60
N VAL A 179 7.40 -7.96 14.73
CA VAL A 179 8.05 -8.90 13.79
C VAL A 179 9.19 -9.68 14.46
N HIS A 180 9.66 -10.75 13.81
CA HIS A 180 10.81 -11.51 14.31
C HIS A 180 12.10 -10.68 14.24
N ASP A 181 13.06 -11.00 15.11
CA ASP A 181 14.39 -10.39 15.13
C ASP A 181 15.02 -10.37 13.73
N GLY A 182 15.59 -9.22 13.35
CA GLY A 182 16.20 -8.99 12.04
C GLY A 182 15.22 -8.54 10.95
N TYR A 183 13.92 -8.46 11.23
CA TYR A 183 12.90 -7.94 10.32
C TYR A 183 12.35 -6.56 10.74
N GLU A 184 12.93 -5.92 11.76
CA GLU A 184 12.51 -4.58 12.22
C GLU A 184 12.64 -3.53 11.11
N ALA A 185 13.53 -3.77 10.15
CA ALA A 185 13.68 -3.03 8.90
C ALA A 185 13.31 -3.92 7.70
N ASN A 186 12.03 -4.23 7.52
CA ASN A 186 11.52 -5.16 6.49
C ASN A 186 11.31 -4.53 5.10
N ALA A 187 12.11 -3.54 4.72
CA ALA A 187 12.00 -2.86 3.43
C ALA A 187 13.00 -3.42 2.41
N ARG A 188 12.52 -3.99 1.31
CA ARG A 188 13.37 -4.42 0.20
C ARG A 188 14.12 -3.21 -0.39
N PRO A 189 15.41 -3.37 -0.75
CA PRO A 189 16.15 -2.35 -1.49
C PRO A 189 15.44 -1.96 -2.80
N THR A 190 15.63 -0.72 -3.24
CA THR A 190 15.15 -0.27 -4.55
C THR A 190 15.81 -1.06 -5.67
N GLN A 191 15.04 -1.38 -6.68
CA GLN A 191 15.45 -2.14 -7.85
C GLN A 191 15.59 -1.21 -9.05
N GLU A 192 16.38 -1.61 -10.03
CA GLU A 192 16.58 -0.82 -11.24
C GLU A 192 15.25 -0.60 -12.01
N PRO A 193 14.97 0.61 -12.51
CA PRO A 193 13.75 0.87 -13.26
C PRO A 193 13.68 0.14 -14.62
N ASP A 194 14.83 -0.27 -15.18
CA ASP A 194 14.94 -0.98 -16.48
C ASP A 194 14.20 -0.31 -17.64
N GLY A 195 14.19 1.03 -17.67
CA GLY A 195 13.49 1.80 -18.70
C GLY A 195 11.96 1.70 -18.69
N ARG A 196 11.35 1.02 -17.69
CA ARG A 196 9.90 0.87 -17.61
C ARG A 196 9.20 2.24 -17.46
N PRO A 197 8.04 2.44 -18.11
CA PRO A 197 7.30 3.69 -17.94
C PRO A 197 6.70 3.79 -16.54
N VAL A 198 6.92 4.93 -15.88
CA VAL A 198 6.20 5.32 -14.66
C VAL A 198 5.23 6.43 -15.04
N LEU A 199 3.94 6.17 -14.87
CA LEU A 199 2.88 7.09 -15.23
C LEU A 199 2.43 7.87 -14.00
N LEU A 200 2.17 9.17 -14.13
CA LEU A 200 1.59 10.01 -13.08
C LEU A 200 0.16 10.41 -13.48
N TYR A 201 -0.82 9.94 -12.72
CA TYR A 201 -2.18 10.47 -12.83
C TYR A 201 -2.30 11.76 -12.02
N THR A 202 -2.72 12.83 -12.70
CA THR A 202 -3.16 14.08 -12.08
C THR A 202 -4.55 14.43 -12.64
N PRO A 203 -5.56 14.70 -11.79
CA PRO A 203 -6.84 15.19 -12.26
C PRO A 203 -6.62 16.49 -13.06
N ARG A 204 -7.32 16.66 -14.19
CA ARG A 204 -7.39 17.98 -14.82
C ARG A 204 -7.96 18.96 -13.80
N ASN A 205 -7.28 20.08 -13.58
CA ASN A 205 -7.92 21.23 -12.97
C ASN A 205 -8.99 21.66 -13.98
N ASN A 206 -10.26 21.47 -13.66
CA ASN A 206 -11.27 22.28 -14.32
C ASN A 206 -11.01 23.69 -13.80
N GLY A 207 -10.36 24.52 -14.61
CA GLY A 207 -10.29 25.95 -14.37
C GLY A 207 -11.73 26.44 -14.30
N GLY A 208 -12.23 26.62 -13.08
CA GLY A 208 -13.38 27.46 -12.85
C GLY A 208 -12.89 28.88 -12.98
N SER A 209 -13.07 29.45 -14.17
CA SER A 209 -13.18 30.88 -14.31
C SER A 209 -14.43 31.32 -13.54
N ALA A 210 -14.21 32.01 -12.43
CA ALA A 210 -15.08 33.04 -11.87
C ALA A 210 -14.22 33.89 -10.93
#